data_AF-A0A1X7SFM0-F1
#
_entry.id   AF-A0A1X7SFM0-F1
#
_cell.length_a   1.000
_cell.length_b   1.000
_cell.length_c   1.000
_cell.angle_alpha   90.00
_cell.angle_beta   90.00
_cell.angle_gamma   90.00
#
_symmetry.space_group_name_H-M   'P 1'
#
loop_
_entity.id
_entity.type
_entity.pdbx_description
1 polymer ?
#
loop_
_entity_poly.entity_id
_entity_poly.type
_entity_poly.pdbx_seq_one_letter_code
_entity_poly.pdbx_strand_id
1 'polypeptide(L)'
;MSLVAMGDGYEYNSKIKFWENVRGFKMSCMKDEVLLEPTVKLVDEYCLISTSDVIKKFDIATVKASDLDFKSSFTLTIKQNDTCYGLVGYFDIGFEVPSYRVYFSTSPQDTPTHWHQTIFFLNEPIQ
;
A
#
# COMPACT_ATOMS: atom_id res chain seq x y z
N MET A 1 3.04 5.69 -9.31
CA MET A 1 2.77 4.64 -8.31
C MET A 1 3.83 4.72 -7.25
N SER A 2 3.39 4.67 -6.00
CA SER A 2 4.21 4.90 -4.82
C SER A 2 3.88 3.88 -3.74
N LEU A 3 4.87 3.53 -2.93
CA LEU A 3 4.73 2.66 -1.76
C LEU A 3 5.11 3.41 -0.49
N VAL A 4 4.46 3.07 0.62
CA VAL A 4 4.77 3.55 1.98
C VAL A 4 4.55 2.42 2.98
N ALA A 5 5.30 2.38 4.09
CA ALA A 5 5.16 1.35 5.12
C ALA A 5 4.03 1.71 6.09
N MET A 6 3.33 0.68 6.57
CA MET A 6 2.17 0.80 7.45
C MET A 6 2.37 0.05 8.77
N GLY A 7 2.02 0.72 9.87
CA GLY A 7 2.08 0.24 11.25
C GLY A 7 0.74 -0.23 11.83
N ASP A 8 -0.26 -0.57 11.00
CA ASP A 8 -1.60 -0.92 11.49
C ASP A 8 -1.68 -2.39 11.97
N GLY A 9 -1.32 -2.60 13.23
CA GLY A 9 -1.43 -3.90 13.88
C GLY A 9 -2.86 -4.37 14.11
N TYR A 10 -3.83 -3.45 14.20
CA TYR A 10 -5.24 -3.83 14.33
C TYR A 10 -5.74 -4.50 13.06
N GLU A 11 -5.50 -3.88 11.91
CA GLU A 11 -5.89 -4.44 10.61
C GLU A 11 -5.20 -5.79 10.38
N TYR A 12 -3.88 -5.87 10.63
CA TYR A 12 -3.13 -7.13 10.51
C TYR A 12 -3.72 -8.24 11.39
N ASN A 13 -4.06 -7.94 12.64
CA ASN A 13 -4.65 -8.93 13.53
C ASN A 13 -6.04 -9.37 13.07
N SER A 14 -6.85 -8.45 12.55
CA SER A 14 -8.21 -8.74 12.07
C SER A 14 -8.26 -9.53 10.76
N LYS A 15 -7.26 -9.38 9.89
CA LYS A 15 -7.19 -10.03 8.57
C LYS A 15 -6.32 -11.26 8.54
N ILE A 16 -5.14 -11.18 9.17
CA ILE A 16 -4.11 -12.21 9.10
C ILE A 16 -4.16 -13.12 10.34
N LYS A 17 -4.00 -12.56 11.55
CA LYS A 17 -3.97 -13.39 12.78
C LYS A 17 -5.33 -13.98 13.16
N PHE A 18 -6.43 -13.42 12.66
CA PHE A 18 -7.79 -13.93 12.89
C PHE A 18 -7.90 -15.44 12.62
N TRP A 19 -7.22 -15.92 11.57
CA TRP A 19 -7.26 -17.33 11.17
C TRP A 19 -6.49 -18.28 12.09
N GLU A 20 -5.61 -17.76 12.97
CA GLU A 20 -4.91 -18.58 13.96
C GLU A 20 -5.88 -19.15 14.99
N ASN A 21 -6.97 -18.42 15.30
CA ASN A 21 -7.98 -18.83 16.26
C ASN A 21 -9.34 -18.19 15.96
N VAL A 22 -10.16 -18.90 15.19
CA VAL A 22 -11.54 -18.52 14.90
C VAL A 22 -12.44 -19.12 15.97
N ARG A 23 -12.65 -18.41 17.07
CA ARG A 23 -13.56 -18.82 18.17
C ARG A 23 -13.25 -20.21 18.76
N GLY A 24 -11.97 -20.55 18.89
CA GLY A 24 -11.48 -21.85 19.38
C GLY A 24 -11.03 -22.81 18.28
N PHE A 25 -11.31 -22.50 17.02
CA PHE A 25 -10.92 -23.33 15.88
C PHE A 25 -9.66 -22.78 15.19
N LYS A 26 -8.62 -23.60 15.09
CA LYS A 26 -7.40 -23.25 14.35
C LYS A 26 -7.65 -23.40 12.84
N MET A 27 -7.68 -22.28 12.12
CA MET A 27 -7.89 -22.21 10.66
C MET A 27 -6.66 -21.62 9.94
N SER A 28 -5.47 -21.82 10.50
CA SER A 28 -4.24 -21.16 10.05
C SER A 28 -3.86 -21.42 8.59
N CYS A 29 -4.40 -22.49 7.98
CA CYS A 29 -4.24 -22.75 6.53
C CYS A 29 -4.83 -21.65 5.64
N MET A 30 -5.76 -20.83 6.14
CA MET A 30 -6.32 -19.71 5.39
C MET A 30 -5.36 -18.51 5.30
N LYS A 31 -4.35 -18.43 6.18
CA LYS A 31 -3.44 -17.29 6.27
C LYS A 31 -2.66 -17.08 4.97
N ASP A 32 -2.18 -18.17 4.37
CA ASP A 32 -1.31 -18.12 3.19
C ASP A 32 -2.06 -17.53 1.98
N GLU A 33 -3.31 -17.94 1.77
CA GLU A 33 -4.16 -17.38 0.71
C GLU A 33 -4.51 -15.90 0.96
N VAL A 34 -4.87 -15.55 2.20
CA VAL A 34 -5.24 -14.17 2.55
C VAL A 34 -4.04 -13.22 2.47
N LEU A 35 -2.82 -13.67 2.73
CA LEU A 35 -1.61 -12.87 2.56
C LEU A 35 -1.33 -12.50 1.10
N LEU A 36 -1.73 -13.36 0.16
CA LEU A 36 -1.56 -13.11 -1.28
C LEU A 36 -2.59 -12.12 -1.84
N GLU A 37 -3.71 -11.93 -1.14
CA GLU A 37 -4.79 -11.03 -1.54
C GLU A 37 -4.57 -9.60 -1.02
N PRO A 38 -4.26 -8.63 -1.89
CA PRO A 38 -4.16 -7.23 -1.48
C PRO A 38 -5.53 -6.66 -1.09
N THR A 39 -5.57 -5.88 -0.02
CA THR A 39 -6.81 -5.28 0.49
C THR A 39 -6.98 -3.84 0.01
N VAL A 40 -8.13 -3.49 -0.57
CA VAL A 40 -8.44 -2.11 -0.98
C VAL A 40 -9.33 -1.44 0.07
N LYS A 41 -8.80 -0.43 0.78
CA LYS A 41 -9.53 0.34 1.80
C LYS A 41 -8.91 1.71 2.01
N LEU A 42 -9.67 2.62 2.63
CA LEU A 42 -9.09 3.86 3.16
C LEU A 42 -8.11 3.51 4.28
N VAL A 43 -6.90 4.01 4.15
CA VAL A 43 -5.84 3.92 5.16
C VAL A 43 -5.79 5.25 5.88
N ASP A 44 -5.74 5.19 7.21
CA ASP A 44 -5.52 6.39 8.03
C ASP A 44 -4.06 6.85 7.87
N GLU A 45 -3.85 8.15 7.64
CA GLU A 45 -2.50 8.73 7.53
C GLU A 45 -1.65 8.50 8.78
N TYR A 46 -2.26 8.37 9.96
CA TYR A 46 -1.56 8.09 11.21
C TYR A 46 -0.99 6.67 11.27
N CYS A 47 -1.46 5.76 10.43
CA CYS A 47 -0.90 4.41 10.33
C CYS A 47 0.38 4.36 9.48
N LEU A 48 0.79 5.45 8.84
CA LEU A 48 1.98 5.48 7.99
C LEU A 48 3.25 5.74 8.79
N ILE A 49 4.20 4.81 8.70
CA ILE A 49 5.39 4.83 9.57
C ILE A 49 6.68 5.19 8.84
N SER A 50 6.66 5.43 7.52
CA SER A 50 7.85 5.73 6.72
C SER A 50 7.71 6.91 5.77
N THR A 51 8.79 7.29 5.09
CA THR A 51 8.70 8.00 3.80
C THR A 51 8.01 7.13 2.75
N SER A 52 7.41 7.74 1.74
CA SER A 52 7.02 7.03 0.53
C SER A 52 8.16 7.00 -0.49
N ASP A 53 8.12 6.04 -1.41
CA ASP A 53 9.03 5.94 -2.54
C ASP A 53 8.26 5.63 -3.83
N VAL A 54 8.71 6.20 -4.95
CA VAL A 54 8.03 6.09 -6.25
C VAL A 54 8.59 4.91 -7.01
N ILE A 55 7.78 3.87 -7.16
CA ILE A 55 8.19 2.63 -7.84
C ILE A 55 7.99 2.64 -9.35
N LYS A 56 7.12 3.51 -9.86
CA LYS A 56 6.87 3.63 -11.30
C LYS A 56 6.21 4.94 -11.66
N LYS A 57 6.72 5.56 -12.72
CA LYS A 57 6.09 6.69 -13.42
C LYS A 57 5.78 6.26 -14.84
N PHE A 58 4.59 6.62 -15.32
CA PHE A 58 4.16 6.36 -16.68
C PHE A 58 3.85 7.69 -17.34
N ASP A 59 4.52 7.96 -18.46
CA ASP A 59 4.10 9.00 -19.38
C ASP A 59 3.15 8.36 -20.40
N ILE A 60 1.87 8.74 -20.33
CA ILE A 60 0.82 8.14 -21.16
C ILE A 60 1.08 8.38 -22.66
N ALA A 61 1.82 9.44 -23.03
CA ALA A 61 2.13 9.72 -24.43
C ALA A 61 3.16 8.76 -25.03
N THR A 62 4.00 8.13 -24.20
CA THR A 62 5.16 7.35 -24.66
C THR A 62 5.20 5.91 -24.15
N VAL A 63 4.43 5.59 -23.11
CA VAL A 63 4.38 4.26 -22.49
C VAL A 63 3.87 3.19 -23.47
N LYS A 64 4.51 2.02 -23.45
CA LYS A 64 4.09 0.84 -24.20
C LYS A 64 3.50 -0.20 -23.27
N ALA A 65 2.70 -1.12 -23.82
CA ALA A 65 2.17 -2.25 -23.06
C ALA A 65 3.28 -3.09 -22.40
N SER A 66 4.44 -3.23 -23.05
CA SER A 66 5.61 -3.91 -22.50
C SER A 66 6.19 -3.25 -21.25
N ASP A 67 5.96 -1.95 -21.06
CA ASP A 67 6.51 -1.20 -19.92
C ASP A 67 5.67 -1.38 -18.64
N LEU A 68 4.48 -1.97 -18.78
CA LEU A 68 3.53 -2.26 -17.69
C LEU A 68 3.92 -3.52 -16.90
N ASP A 69 4.71 -4.41 -17.49
CA ASP A 69 5.40 -5.50 -16.77
C ASP A 69 6.78 -4.98 -16.34
N PHE A 70 6.94 -4.69 -15.05
CA PHE A 70 8.13 -4.04 -14.54
C PHE A 70 8.58 -4.58 -13.19
N LYS A 71 9.85 -4.31 -12.89
CA LYS A 71 10.44 -4.47 -11.56
C LYS A 71 11.02 -3.13 -11.14
N SER A 72 10.91 -2.81 -9.86
CA SER A 72 11.52 -1.63 -9.27
C SER A 72 12.11 -1.98 -7.92
N SER A 73 13.29 -1.44 -7.65
CA SER A 73 13.78 -1.30 -6.28
C SER A 73 13.06 -0.13 -5.61
N PHE A 74 12.95 -0.17 -4.29
CA PHE A 74 12.41 0.92 -3.48
C PHE A 74 13.10 0.95 -2.11
N THR A 75 13.15 2.13 -1.50
CA THR A 75 13.71 2.36 -0.16
C THR A 75 12.74 3.18 0.68
N LEU A 76 12.33 2.64 1.83
CA LEU A 76 11.44 3.33 2.76
C LEU A 76 12.20 3.66 4.04
N THR A 77 12.29 4.95 4.39
CA THR A 77 12.94 5.40 5.62
C THR A 77 11.89 5.47 6.72
N ILE A 78 12.06 4.67 7.77
CA ILE A 78 11.17 4.67 8.94
C ILE A 78 11.27 6.01 9.68
N LYS A 79 10.11 6.62 9.95
CA LYS A 79 9.92 7.90 10.63
C LYS A 79 9.33 7.74 12.03
N GLN A 80 8.61 6.65 12.27
CA GLN A 80 7.93 6.36 13.53
C GLN A 80 8.40 5.00 14.04
N ASN A 81 8.72 4.93 15.34
CA ASN A 81 9.13 3.68 15.96
C ASN A 81 7.90 2.79 16.21
N ASP A 82 7.62 1.91 15.26
CA ASP A 82 6.49 0.98 15.28
C ASP A 82 6.82 -0.27 14.45
N THR A 83 6.03 -1.33 14.61
CA THR A 83 6.14 -2.55 13.80
C THR A 83 5.57 -2.32 12.40
N CYS A 84 6.34 -2.63 11.37
CA CYS A 84 5.85 -2.64 9.99
C CYS A 84 5.06 -3.92 9.72
N TYR A 85 3.75 -3.79 9.51
CA TYR A 85 2.85 -4.90 9.21
C TYR A 85 2.60 -5.10 7.72
N GLY A 86 2.90 -4.09 6.89
CA GLY A 86 2.55 -4.10 5.48
C GLY A 86 3.04 -2.88 4.72
N LEU A 87 2.84 -2.92 3.41
CA LEU A 87 3.05 -1.81 2.49
C LEU A 87 1.70 -1.30 1.99
N VAL A 88 1.61 0.01 1.76
CA VAL A 88 0.45 0.66 1.17
C VAL A 88 0.86 1.23 -0.18
N GLY A 89 0.17 0.79 -1.22
CA GLY A 89 0.30 1.27 -2.58
C GLY A 89 -0.78 2.28 -2.94
N TYR A 90 -0.36 3.38 -3.57
CA TYR A 90 -1.22 4.41 -4.11
C TYR A 90 -0.61 5.00 -5.39
N PHE A 91 -1.36 5.87 -6.05
CA PHE A 91 -0.90 6.55 -7.25
C PHE A 91 -1.29 8.03 -7.29
N ASP A 92 -0.54 8.75 -8.11
CA ASP A 92 -0.67 10.17 -8.35
C ASP A 92 -0.94 10.38 -9.84
N ILE A 93 -1.78 11.35 -10.17
CA ILE A 93 -2.09 11.73 -11.55
C ILE A 93 -1.79 13.21 -11.73
N GLY A 94 -0.99 13.53 -12.75
CA GLY A 94 -0.76 14.89 -13.21
C GLY A 94 -1.21 15.07 -14.64
N PHE A 95 -1.83 16.20 -14.93
CA PHE A 95 -2.16 16.66 -16.27
C PHE A 95 -1.27 17.85 -16.62
N GLU A 96 -0.49 17.71 -17.68
CA GLU A 96 0.33 18.80 -18.21
C GLU A 96 -0.54 19.69 -19.13
N VAL A 97 -0.91 20.86 -18.62
CA VAL A 97 -1.54 21.92 -19.41
C VAL A 97 -0.55 23.08 -19.53
N PRO A 98 -0.40 23.75 -20.69
CA PRO A 98 0.64 24.76 -20.88
C PRO A 98 0.62 25.93 -19.87
N SER A 99 -0.55 26.23 -19.30
CA SER A 99 -0.78 27.41 -18.45
C SER A 99 -0.83 27.10 -16.95
N TYR A 100 -1.07 25.86 -16.53
CA TYR A 100 -1.09 25.43 -15.12
C TYR A 100 -1.07 23.90 -15.01
N ARG A 101 -0.71 23.38 -13.85
CA ARG A 101 -0.73 21.94 -13.58
C ARG A 101 -1.99 21.55 -12.83
N VAL A 102 -2.71 20.55 -13.33
CA VAL A 102 -3.77 19.88 -12.57
C VAL A 102 -3.20 18.59 -12.03
N TYR A 103 -3.41 18.32 -10.76
CA TYR A 103 -2.85 17.15 -10.08
C TYR A 103 -3.82 16.67 -8.99
N PHE A 104 -3.87 15.36 -8.80
CA PHE A 104 -4.45 14.77 -7.60
C PHE A 104 -3.68 13.51 -7.20
N SER A 105 -3.78 13.16 -5.93
CA SER A 105 -3.21 11.94 -5.37
C SER A 105 -4.31 11.07 -4.75
N THR A 106 -4.04 9.77 -4.70
CA THR A 106 -4.77 8.79 -3.90
C THR A 106 -4.04 8.43 -2.61
N SER A 107 -3.00 9.18 -2.23
CA SER A 107 -2.28 9.01 -0.97
C SER A 107 -3.23 9.00 0.23
N PRO A 108 -2.93 8.22 1.29
CA PRO A 108 -3.65 8.33 2.57
C PRO A 108 -3.63 9.74 3.18
N GLN A 109 -2.64 10.56 2.80
CA GLN A 109 -2.46 11.94 3.30
C GLN A 109 -3.23 12.98 2.48
N ASP A 110 -3.91 12.56 1.41
CA ASP A 110 -4.66 13.42 0.51
C ASP A 110 -6.17 13.18 0.68
N THR A 111 -6.98 14.00 0.00
CA THR A 111 -8.43 13.87 0.05
C THR A 111 -8.87 12.47 -0.43
N PRO A 112 -9.74 11.76 0.32
CA PRO A 112 -10.21 10.43 -0.06
C PRO A 112 -10.81 10.38 -1.46
N THR A 113 -10.47 9.33 -2.21
CA THR A 113 -11.01 9.04 -3.55
C THR A 113 -11.64 7.65 -3.57
N HIS A 114 -12.48 7.34 -4.56
CA HIS A 114 -13.10 6.01 -4.67
C HIS A 114 -12.10 4.85 -4.89
N TRP A 115 -10.87 5.14 -5.32
CA TRP A 115 -9.82 4.13 -5.47
C TRP A 115 -9.26 3.65 -4.14
N HIS A 116 -9.42 4.45 -3.08
CA HIS A 116 -8.78 4.23 -1.79
C HIS A 116 -7.26 3.96 -1.97
N GLN A 117 -6.69 3.07 -1.14
CA GLN A 117 -5.33 2.57 -1.28
C GLN A 117 -5.32 1.05 -1.24
N THR A 118 -4.22 0.45 -1.71
CA THR A 118 -4.02 -1.00 -1.74
C THR A 118 -3.02 -1.42 -0.66
N ILE A 119 -3.42 -2.29 0.26
CA ILE A 119 -2.58 -2.80 1.34
C ILE A 119 -2.03 -4.17 0.96
N PHE A 120 -0.73 -4.34 1.14
CA PHE A 120 0.01 -5.59 0.99
C PHE A 120 0.59 -5.97 2.36
N PHE A 121 0.01 -6.95 3.04
CA PHE A 121 0.52 -7.39 4.33
C PHE A 121 1.83 -8.16 4.18
N LEU A 122 2.74 -7.99 5.15
CA LEU A 122 3.94 -8.81 5.25
C LEU A 122 3.60 -10.16 5.90
N ASN A 123 4.21 -11.24 5.42
CA ASN A 123 4.06 -12.55 6.08
C ASN A 123 4.55 -12.53 7.54
N GLU A 124 5.68 -11.84 7.75
CA GLU A 124 6.26 -11.59 9.06
C GLU A 124 6.44 -10.07 9.24
N PRO A 125 5.78 -9.46 10.25
CA PRO A 125 5.98 -8.06 10.57
C PRO A 125 7.43 -7.76 10.96
N ILE A 126 7.92 -6.57 10.61
CA ILE A 126 9.30 -6.13 10.86
C ILE A 126 9.30 -5.14 12.03
N GLN A 127 10.17 -5.35 13.02
CA GLN A 127 10.34 -4.49 14.18
C GLN A 127 11.51 -3.51 14.01
#